data_AF-A0A9W5TT81-F1
#
_entry.id   AF-A0A9W5TT81-F1
#
_cell.length_a   1.000
_cell.length_b   1.000
_cell.length_c   1.000
_cell.angle_alpha   90.00
_cell.angle_beta   90.00
_cell.angle_gamma   90.00
#
_symmetry.space_group_name_H-M   'P 1'
#
loop_
_entity.id
_entity.type
_entity.pdbx_description
1 polymer ?
#
loop_
_entity_poly.entity_id
_entity_poly.type
_entity_poly.pdbx_seq_one_letter_code
_entity_poly.pdbx_strand_id
1 'polypeptide(L)'
;MSGFGERLAGAMAERGPLCLGIDPHPELLQAWGLAVDADGLARFSDICVAAFGAAAVVKPQVAFFEAYGAAGFAVLERTIGALRDAGVLVLADAKRGDIGSTMAAYAQAWAGDSPLAADAVTASPYLGFGSLRPLLDTAADHDRGVFVLAATSNPEGAGVQRARAGERTVAQTIVDAAAEVNT
;
A
#
# COMPACT_ATOMS: atom_id res chain seq x y z
N MET A 1 -8.38 -16.53 13.04
CA MET A 1 -7.09 -16.04 12.50
C MET A 1 -6.92 -14.61 13.01
N SER A 2 -5.69 -14.13 13.22
CA SER A 2 -5.45 -12.76 13.67
C SER A 2 -5.52 -11.80 12.49
N GLY A 3 -6.39 -10.80 12.53
CA GLY A 3 -6.51 -9.80 11.47
C GLY A 3 -5.23 -8.97 11.29
N PHE A 4 -5.13 -8.23 10.17
CA PHE A 4 -3.95 -7.42 9.85
C PHE A 4 -3.52 -6.47 10.98
N GLY A 5 -4.46 -5.82 11.66
CA GLY A 5 -4.16 -4.87 12.74
C GLY A 5 -3.40 -5.52 13.91
N GLU A 6 -3.79 -6.72 14.31
CA GLU A 6 -3.10 -7.48 15.36
C GLU A 6 -1.71 -7.95 14.90
N ARG A 7 -1.61 -8.44 13.66
CA ARG A 7 -0.32 -8.83 13.06
C ARG A 7 0.65 -7.65 13.00
N LEU A 8 0.17 -6.48 12.59
CA LEU A 8 0.97 -5.25 12.53
C LEU A 8 1.40 -4.80 13.92
N ALA A 9 0.50 -4.82 14.91
CA ALA A 9 0.84 -4.48 16.28
C ALA A 9 1.92 -5.41 16.85
N GLY A 10 1.80 -6.71 16.62
CA GLY A 10 2.80 -7.70 17.01
C GLY A 10 4.15 -7.47 16.32
N ALA A 11 4.15 -7.28 15.00
CA ALA A 11 5.37 -7.02 14.24
C ALA A 11 6.07 -5.74 14.70
N MET A 12 5.33 -4.66 14.98
CA MET A 12 5.92 -3.42 15.51
C MET A 12 6.45 -3.57 16.93
N ALA A 13 5.80 -4.37 17.78
CA ALA A 13 6.29 -4.63 19.13
C ALA A 13 7.59 -5.45 19.14
N GLU A 14 7.72 -6.41 18.20
CA GLU A 14 8.91 -7.27 18.06
C GLU A 14 10.06 -6.57 17.33
N ARG A 15 9.77 -5.89 16.22
CA ARG A 15 10.75 -5.42 15.24
C ARG A 15 10.88 -3.89 15.17
N GLY A 16 10.07 -3.18 15.95
CA GLY A 16 10.04 -1.72 16.03
C GLY A 16 9.01 -1.08 15.11
N PRO A 17 8.50 0.11 15.47
CA PRO A 17 7.44 0.81 14.72
C PRO A 17 8.01 1.61 13.53
N LEU A 18 8.70 0.92 12.62
CA LEU A 18 9.28 1.50 11.42
C LEU A 18 8.72 0.85 10.14
N CYS A 19 8.28 1.70 9.22
CA CYS A 19 7.85 1.31 7.88
C CYS A 19 8.90 1.77 6.86
N LEU A 20 9.56 0.83 6.19
CA LEU A 20 10.60 1.13 5.20
C LEU A 20 9.99 1.21 3.80
N GLY A 21 10.31 2.25 3.03
CA GLY A 21 9.87 2.39 1.64
C GLY A 21 10.77 1.63 0.67
N ILE A 22 10.18 1.01 -0.35
CA ILE A 22 10.91 0.59 -1.57
C ILE A 22 10.42 1.48 -2.69
N ASP A 23 11.15 2.56 -2.91
CA ASP A 23 10.79 3.64 -3.83
C ASP A 23 11.92 3.85 -4.86
N PRO A 24 12.05 2.99 -5.89
CA PRO A 24 13.14 2.98 -6.87
C PRO A 24 13.05 4.13 -7.88
N HIS A 25 13.09 5.36 -7.39
CA HIS A 25 13.17 6.56 -8.22
C HIS A 25 14.40 6.49 -9.13
N PRO A 26 14.34 7.00 -10.38
CA PRO A 26 15.49 7.05 -11.27
C PRO A 26 16.75 7.65 -10.64
N GLU A 27 16.60 8.73 -9.87
CA GLU A 27 17.71 9.40 -9.16
C GLU A 27 18.34 8.48 -8.10
N LEU A 28 17.54 7.67 -7.42
CA LEU A 28 18.01 6.75 -6.41
C LEU A 28 18.73 5.54 -7.05
N LEU A 29 18.20 5.02 -8.16
CA LEU A 29 18.87 3.99 -8.96
C LEU A 29 20.25 4.49 -9.42
N GLN A 30 20.32 5.69 -9.99
CA GLN A 30 21.58 6.32 -10.40
C GLN A 30 22.55 6.53 -9.24
N ALA A 31 22.05 7.01 -8.09
CA ALA A 31 22.87 7.20 -6.89
C ALA A 31 23.45 5.88 -6.36
N TRP A 32 22.78 4.75 -6.62
CA TRP A 32 23.25 3.40 -6.27
C TRP A 32 24.13 2.76 -7.37
N GLY A 33 24.39 3.48 -8.47
CA GLY A 33 25.14 2.98 -9.61
C GLY A 33 24.38 1.92 -10.41
N LEU A 34 23.06 1.91 -10.34
CA LEU A 34 22.19 0.98 -11.06
C LEU A 34 21.68 1.60 -12.35
N ALA A 35 21.35 0.76 -13.33
CA ALA A 35 20.71 1.20 -14.56
C ALA A 35 19.29 1.73 -14.30
N VAL A 36 18.82 2.64 -15.16
CA VAL A 36 17.44 3.17 -15.10
C VAL A 36 16.57 2.38 -16.08
N ASP A 37 16.39 1.10 -15.77
CA ASP A 37 15.60 0.14 -16.52
C ASP A 37 15.05 -0.94 -15.57
N ALA A 38 14.38 -1.96 -16.12
CA ALA A 38 13.80 -3.04 -15.33
C ALA A 38 14.85 -3.89 -14.59
N ASP A 39 16.08 -3.98 -15.10
CA ASP A 39 17.16 -4.75 -14.46
C ASP A 39 17.73 -4.00 -13.25
N GLY A 40 17.91 -2.68 -13.38
CA GLY A 40 18.27 -1.82 -12.26
C GLY A 40 17.18 -1.78 -11.18
N LEU A 41 15.91 -1.71 -11.59
CA LEU A 41 14.75 -1.84 -10.69
C LEU A 41 14.78 -3.17 -9.92
N ALA A 42 15.02 -4.28 -10.62
CA ALA A 42 15.13 -5.61 -10.00
C ALA A 42 16.27 -5.66 -8.98
N ARG A 43 17.45 -5.19 -9.39
CA ARG A 43 18.63 -5.20 -8.52
C ARG A 43 18.44 -4.34 -7.27
N PHE A 44 17.84 -3.16 -7.42
CA PHE A 44 17.51 -2.30 -6.28
C PHE A 44 16.57 -3.00 -5.31
N SER A 45 15.50 -3.61 -5.85
CA SER A 45 14.49 -4.30 -5.05
C SER A 45 15.09 -5.50 -4.30
N ASP A 46 15.94 -6.30 -4.94
CA ASP A 46 16.64 -7.43 -4.31
C ASP A 46 17.54 -6.97 -3.15
N ILE A 47 18.26 -5.86 -3.32
CA ILE A 47 19.09 -5.27 -2.25
C ILE A 47 18.21 -4.84 -1.08
N CYS A 48 17.08 -4.17 -1.34
CA CYS A 48 16.12 -3.78 -0.30
C CYS A 48 15.54 -5.00 0.43
N VAL A 49 15.11 -6.05 -0.28
CA VAL A 49 14.60 -7.28 0.33
C VAL A 49 15.64 -7.89 1.27
N ALA A 50 16.89 -8.00 0.83
CA ALA A 50 17.97 -8.53 1.66
C ALA A 50 18.25 -7.66 2.90
N ALA A 51 18.15 -6.34 2.78
CA ALA A 51 18.41 -5.40 3.88
C ALA A 51 17.23 -5.28 4.86
N PHE A 52 15.99 -5.44 4.40
CA PHE A 52 14.78 -5.11 5.15
C PHE A 52 14.15 -6.31 5.87
N GLY A 53 14.76 -7.49 5.84
CA GLY A 53 14.22 -8.72 6.45
C GLY A 53 13.91 -8.65 7.94
N ALA A 54 14.50 -7.68 8.67
CA ALA A 54 14.22 -7.44 10.09
C ALA A 54 13.15 -6.36 10.34
N ALA A 55 12.55 -5.75 9.31
CA ALA A 55 11.53 -4.73 9.47
C ALA A 55 10.18 -5.33 9.89
N ALA A 56 9.36 -4.53 10.56
CA ALA A 56 7.96 -4.88 10.84
C ALA A 56 7.12 -4.83 9.55
N VAL A 57 7.29 -3.76 8.77
CA VAL A 57 6.54 -3.52 7.54
C VAL A 57 7.39 -2.81 6.50
N VAL A 58 7.20 -3.19 5.23
CA VAL A 58 7.80 -2.55 4.06
C VAL A 58 6.69 -2.08 3.12
N LYS A 59 6.87 -0.88 2.57
CA LYS A 59 5.88 -0.19 1.74
C LYS A 59 6.43 0.13 0.35
N PRO A 60 6.33 -0.79 -0.64
CA PRO A 60 6.67 -0.47 -2.01
C PRO A 60 5.70 0.58 -2.60
N GLN A 61 6.23 1.63 -3.23
CA GLN A 61 5.44 2.55 -4.05
C GLN A 61 5.31 2.00 -5.47
N VAL A 62 4.10 1.50 -5.77
CA VAL A 62 3.82 0.74 -6.99
C VAL A 62 4.06 1.54 -8.28
N ALA A 63 3.92 2.86 -8.26
CA ALA A 63 4.14 3.72 -9.43
C ALA A 63 5.56 3.61 -10.00
N PHE A 64 6.56 3.39 -9.15
CA PHE A 64 7.95 3.21 -9.62
C PHE A 64 8.20 1.85 -10.27
N PHE A 65 7.31 0.88 -10.06
CA PHE A 65 7.33 -0.39 -10.77
C PHE A 65 6.49 -0.28 -12.06
N GLU A 66 5.33 0.36 -11.99
CA GLU A 66 4.44 0.63 -13.14
C GLU A 66 5.15 1.32 -14.30
N ALA A 67 6.07 2.24 -14.01
CA ALA A 67 6.86 2.96 -15.01
C ALA A 67 7.64 2.05 -15.98
N TYR A 68 7.89 0.80 -15.60
CA TYR A 68 8.60 -0.21 -16.41
C TYR A 68 7.65 -1.29 -16.99
N GLY A 69 6.34 -1.05 -16.94
CA GLY A 69 5.31 -1.91 -17.51
C GLY A 69 5.29 -3.32 -16.91
N ALA A 70 5.07 -4.33 -17.76
CA ALA A 70 4.97 -5.72 -17.32
C ALA A 70 6.23 -6.23 -16.62
N ALA A 71 7.42 -5.80 -17.06
CA ALA A 71 8.67 -6.18 -16.42
C ALA A 71 8.76 -5.62 -14.99
N GLY A 72 8.32 -4.38 -14.78
CA GLY A 72 8.25 -3.77 -13.45
C GLY A 72 7.26 -4.45 -12.53
N PHE A 73 6.07 -4.82 -13.02
CA PHE A 73 5.13 -5.63 -12.24
C PHE A 73 5.71 -7.00 -11.86
N ALA A 74 6.42 -7.67 -12.77
CA ALA A 74 7.08 -8.93 -12.44
C ALA A 74 8.16 -8.76 -11.34
N VAL A 75 8.85 -7.62 -11.29
CA VAL A 75 9.75 -7.30 -10.17
C VAL A 75 8.95 -7.06 -8.88
N LEU A 76 7.86 -6.31 -8.93
CA LEU A 76 7.02 -6.03 -7.78
C LEU A 76 6.45 -7.32 -7.17
N GLU A 77 5.92 -8.23 -7.98
CA GLU A 77 5.40 -9.54 -7.54
C GLU A 77 6.47 -10.34 -6.77
N ARG A 78 7.69 -10.45 -7.33
CA ARG A 78 8.80 -11.12 -6.65
C ARG A 78 9.21 -10.42 -5.36
N THR A 79 9.21 -9.09 -5.35
CA THR A 79 9.57 -8.27 -4.18
C THR A 79 8.58 -8.49 -3.03
N ILE A 80 7.28 -8.45 -3.33
CA ILE A 80 6.21 -8.70 -2.36
C ILE A 80 6.35 -10.13 -1.80
N GLY A 81 6.50 -11.13 -2.68
CA GLY A 81 6.66 -12.52 -2.26
C GLY A 81 7.86 -12.73 -1.34
N ALA A 82 9.03 -12.22 -1.72
CA ALA A 82 10.26 -12.41 -0.95
C ALA A 82 10.23 -11.72 0.42
N LEU A 83 9.59 -10.54 0.54
CA LEU A 83 9.37 -9.87 1.83
C LEU A 83 8.46 -10.70 2.75
N ARG A 84 7.36 -11.24 2.19
CA ARG A 84 6.41 -12.08 2.94
C ARG A 84 7.06 -13.39 3.38
N ASP A 85 7.87 -14.02 2.54
CA ASP A 85 8.64 -15.22 2.90
C ASP A 85 9.65 -14.95 4.04
N ALA A 86 10.17 -13.73 4.14
CA ALA A 86 11.00 -13.28 5.26
C ALA A 86 10.19 -12.88 6.52
N GLY A 87 8.87 -13.03 6.49
CA GLY A 87 7.96 -12.67 7.58
C GLY A 87 7.80 -11.16 7.77
N VAL A 88 8.09 -10.35 6.75
CA VAL A 88 7.89 -8.89 6.76
C VAL A 88 6.51 -8.59 6.18
N LEU A 89 5.71 -7.77 6.88
CA LEU A 89 4.42 -7.33 6.35
C LEU A 89 4.62 -6.38 5.17
N VAL A 90 3.79 -6.50 4.14
CA VAL A 90 3.87 -5.65 2.95
C VAL A 90 2.65 -4.73 2.85
N LEU A 91 2.89 -3.43 2.76
CA LEU A 91 1.88 -2.41 2.46
C LEU A 91 2.06 -1.92 1.02
N ALA A 92 1.22 -2.37 0.08
CA ALA A 92 1.24 -1.84 -1.28
C ALA A 92 0.72 -0.41 -1.32
N ASP A 93 1.58 0.57 -1.64
CA ASP A 93 1.16 1.96 -1.73
C ASP A 93 0.61 2.30 -3.12
N ALA A 94 -0.60 1.79 -3.42
CA ALA A 94 -1.23 1.86 -4.74
C ALA A 94 -2.29 2.98 -4.91
N LYS A 95 -2.80 3.53 -3.81
CA LYS A 95 -3.80 4.61 -3.75
C LYS A 95 -5.01 4.39 -4.67
N ARG A 96 -5.45 3.14 -4.83
CA ARG A 96 -6.54 2.80 -5.75
C ARG A 96 -7.88 3.35 -5.26
N GLY A 97 -8.74 3.73 -6.19
CA GLY A 97 -10.09 4.20 -5.90
C GLY A 97 -10.92 4.17 -7.18
N ASP A 98 -12.02 3.43 -7.14
CA ASP A 98 -12.95 3.27 -8.27
C ASP A 98 -14.34 2.88 -7.72
N ILE A 99 -15.28 2.54 -8.58
CA ILE A 99 -16.64 2.15 -8.20
C ILE A 99 -16.96 0.72 -8.63
N GLY A 100 -17.87 0.08 -7.89
CA GLY A 100 -18.52 -1.17 -8.27
C GLY A 100 -17.55 -2.28 -8.71
N SER A 101 -17.77 -2.83 -9.90
CA SER A 101 -16.98 -3.93 -10.45
C SER A 101 -15.50 -3.57 -10.68
N THR A 102 -15.19 -2.30 -10.96
CA THR A 102 -13.79 -1.87 -11.15
C THR A 102 -13.07 -1.84 -9.80
N MET A 103 -13.73 -1.37 -8.73
CA MET A 103 -13.16 -1.47 -7.38
C MET A 103 -12.99 -2.94 -6.96
N ALA A 104 -13.91 -3.82 -7.35
CA ALA A 104 -13.77 -5.26 -7.12
C ALA A 104 -12.53 -5.85 -7.85
N ALA A 105 -12.25 -5.41 -9.08
CA ALA A 105 -11.04 -5.84 -9.80
C ALA A 105 -9.75 -5.38 -9.08
N TYR A 106 -9.71 -4.14 -8.58
CA TYR A 106 -8.60 -3.69 -7.73
C TYR A 106 -8.51 -4.46 -6.41
N ALA A 107 -9.65 -4.80 -5.80
CA ALA A 107 -9.69 -5.61 -4.60
C ALA A 107 -9.06 -7.00 -4.83
N GLN A 108 -9.42 -7.67 -5.91
CA GLN A 108 -8.80 -8.96 -6.28
C GLN A 108 -7.29 -8.84 -6.53
N ALA A 109 -6.85 -7.75 -7.17
CA ALA A 109 -5.44 -7.54 -7.47
C ALA A 109 -4.57 -7.32 -6.22
N TRP A 110 -5.05 -6.54 -5.23
CA TRP A 110 -4.24 -6.10 -4.09
C TRP A 110 -4.58 -6.77 -2.76
N ALA A 111 -5.83 -7.19 -2.58
CA ALA A 111 -6.36 -7.78 -1.35
C ALA A 111 -6.89 -9.23 -1.51
N GLY A 112 -7.07 -9.74 -2.75
CA GLY A 112 -7.37 -11.14 -3.05
C GLY A 112 -6.11 -11.99 -3.26
N ASP A 113 -6.17 -13.05 -4.07
CA ASP A 113 -5.06 -14.03 -4.21
C ASP A 113 -4.14 -13.80 -5.43
N SER A 114 -4.22 -12.61 -6.04
CA SER A 114 -3.32 -12.19 -7.13
C SER A 114 -1.84 -12.20 -6.70
N PRO A 115 -0.86 -12.36 -7.62
CA PRO A 115 0.56 -12.16 -7.32
C PRO A 115 0.92 -10.79 -6.73
N LEU A 116 0.07 -9.77 -6.94
CA LEU A 116 0.21 -8.42 -6.35
C LEU A 116 -0.40 -8.27 -4.95
N ALA A 117 -1.01 -9.34 -4.43
CA ALA A 117 -1.57 -9.43 -3.09
C ALA A 117 -0.56 -9.05 -1.99
N ALA A 118 -0.85 -7.96 -1.27
CA ALA A 118 -0.07 -7.50 -0.12
C ALA A 118 -0.85 -7.71 1.19
N ASP A 119 -0.18 -7.55 2.34
CA ASP A 119 -0.82 -7.61 3.65
C ASP A 119 -1.75 -6.42 3.89
N ALA A 120 -1.48 -5.29 3.24
CA ALA A 120 -2.37 -4.15 3.18
C ALA A 120 -2.16 -3.34 1.89
N VAL A 121 -3.14 -2.49 1.55
CA VAL A 121 -3.05 -1.59 0.39
C VAL A 121 -3.59 -0.19 0.71
N THR A 122 -2.99 0.85 0.12
CA THR A 122 -3.52 2.22 0.23
C THR A 122 -4.66 2.47 -0.76
N ALA A 123 -5.70 3.21 -0.33
CA ALA A 123 -6.89 3.49 -1.12
C ALA A 123 -7.30 4.97 -1.08
N SER A 124 -7.79 5.51 -2.19
CA SER A 124 -8.27 6.88 -2.33
C SER A 124 -9.81 6.94 -2.27
N PRO A 125 -10.41 7.61 -1.27
CA PRO A 125 -11.86 7.62 -1.08
C PRO A 125 -12.56 8.78 -1.82
N TYR A 126 -11.94 9.35 -2.86
CA TYR A 126 -12.47 10.55 -3.54
C TYR A 126 -13.89 10.35 -4.10
N LEU A 127 -14.20 9.13 -4.55
CA LEU A 127 -15.53 8.74 -5.07
C LEU A 127 -16.54 8.42 -3.95
N GLY A 128 -16.21 8.78 -2.70
CA GLY A 128 -16.94 8.48 -1.48
C GLY A 128 -16.41 7.24 -0.78
N PHE A 129 -16.39 7.23 0.56
CA PHE A 129 -15.88 6.10 1.35
C PHE A 129 -16.56 4.78 1.00
N GLY A 130 -17.89 4.80 0.80
CA GLY A 130 -18.67 3.62 0.42
C GLY A 130 -18.28 2.99 -0.92
N SER A 131 -17.63 3.74 -1.83
CA SER A 131 -17.12 3.18 -3.09
C SER A 131 -16.03 2.12 -2.86
N LEU A 132 -15.32 2.20 -1.73
CA LEU A 132 -14.26 1.26 -1.35
C LEU A 132 -14.79 -0.06 -0.78
N ARG A 133 -16.10 -0.23 -0.62
CA ARG A 133 -16.72 -1.43 -0.01
C ARG A 133 -16.17 -2.75 -0.59
N PRO A 134 -16.05 -2.96 -1.91
CA PRO A 134 -15.48 -4.20 -2.44
C PRO A 134 -14.04 -4.49 -1.98
N LEU A 135 -13.23 -3.44 -1.82
CA LEU A 135 -11.85 -3.57 -1.32
C LEU A 135 -11.83 -3.87 0.18
N LEU A 136 -12.66 -3.19 0.97
CA LEU A 136 -12.76 -3.41 2.42
C LEU A 136 -13.23 -4.83 2.73
N ASP A 137 -14.25 -5.31 2.03
CA ASP A 137 -14.82 -6.64 2.23
C ASP A 137 -13.80 -7.73 1.83
N THR A 138 -13.17 -7.60 0.66
CA THR A 138 -12.10 -8.54 0.24
C THR A 138 -10.92 -8.51 1.20
N ALA A 139 -10.52 -7.34 1.71
CA ALA A 139 -9.43 -7.27 2.69
C ALA A 139 -9.81 -7.99 3.99
N ALA A 140 -11.03 -7.81 4.49
CA ALA A 140 -11.52 -8.52 5.68
C ALA A 140 -11.54 -10.04 5.48
N ASP A 141 -12.05 -10.52 4.34
CA ASP A 141 -12.13 -11.95 4.01
C ASP A 141 -10.75 -12.64 3.96
N HIS A 142 -9.69 -11.88 3.70
CA HIS A 142 -8.30 -12.37 3.59
C HIS A 142 -7.39 -11.95 4.76
N ASP A 143 -7.93 -11.42 5.87
CA ASP A 143 -7.18 -10.91 7.02
C ASP A 143 -6.14 -9.82 6.67
N ARG A 144 -6.49 -8.92 5.74
CA ARG A 144 -5.64 -7.83 5.22
C ARG A 144 -6.13 -6.45 5.64
N GLY A 145 -5.25 -5.47 5.50
CA GLY A 145 -5.54 -4.07 5.85
C GLY A 145 -5.81 -3.17 4.64
N VAL A 146 -6.51 -2.07 4.90
CA VAL A 146 -6.65 -0.96 3.93
C VAL A 146 -6.29 0.35 4.62
N PHE A 147 -5.35 1.09 4.03
CA PHE A 147 -4.98 2.43 4.49
C PHE A 147 -5.66 3.47 3.61
N VAL A 148 -6.77 4.03 4.09
CA VAL A 148 -7.56 5.02 3.34
C VAL A 148 -6.94 6.41 3.51
N LEU A 149 -6.74 7.12 2.40
CA LEU A 149 -6.22 8.49 2.44
C LEU A 149 -7.20 9.42 3.16
N ALA A 150 -6.75 10.07 4.23
CA ALA A 150 -7.51 11.07 4.97
C ALA A 150 -6.82 12.44 4.97
N ALA A 151 -5.57 12.51 5.44
CA ALA A 151 -4.78 13.74 5.50
C ALA A 151 -3.37 13.49 4.98
N THR A 152 -2.95 14.25 3.96
CA THR A 152 -1.59 14.23 3.41
C THR A 152 -0.95 15.60 3.55
N SER A 153 0.39 15.64 3.61
CA SER A 153 1.15 16.85 3.91
C SER A 153 1.54 17.69 2.69
N ASN A 154 1.22 17.23 1.47
CA ASN A 154 1.53 17.99 0.26
C ASN A 154 0.74 19.32 0.24
N PRO A 155 1.29 20.39 -0.36
CA PRO A 155 0.68 21.72 -0.34
C PRO A 155 -0.77 21.76 -0.84
N GLU A 156 -1.08 20.94 -1.84
CA GLU A 156 -2.37 20.90 -2.52
C GLU A 156 -3.42 20.08 -1.76
N GLY A 157 -3.00 19.20 -0.84
CA GLY A 157 -3.91 18.29 -0.11
C GLY A 157 -4.98 19.06 0.67
N ALA A 158 -4.62 20.25 1.16
CA ALA A 158 -5.49 21.18 1.86
C ALA A 158 -6.79 21.49 1.10
N GLY A 159 -6.75 21.60 -0.23
CA GLY A 159 -7.87 22.04 -1.05
C GLY A 159 -9.07 21.10 -0.98
N VAL A 160 -8.82 19.78 -0.96
CA VAL A 160 -9.88 18.77 -0.84
C VAL A 160 -10.07 18.36 0.62
N GLN A 161 -8.99 18.05 1.33
CA GLN A 161 -9.05 17.39 2.64
C GLN A 161 -9.61 18.29 3.74
N ARG A 162 -9.40 19.62 3.63
CA ARG A 162 -9.92 20.61 4.58
C ARG A 162 -11.23 21.27 4.11
N ALA A 163 -11.76 20.91 2.94
CA ALA A 163 -13.11 21.32 2.55
C ALA A 163 -14.12 20.81 3.58
N ARG A 164 -15.20 21.57 3.83
CA ARG A 164 -16.20 21.21 4.83
C ARG A 164 -17.41 20.51 4.19
N ALA A 165 -17.81 19.40 4.78
CA ALA A 165 -19.09 18.74 4.55
C ALA A 165 -19.94 18.90 5.82
N GLY A 166 -20.73 19.97 5.87
CA GLY A 166 -21.39 20.39 7.11
C GLY A 166 -20.38 20.85 8.18
N GLU A 167 -20.45 20.26 9.37
CA GLU A 167 -19.57 20.63 10.49
C GLU A 167 -18.18 19.98 10.44
N ARG A 168 -17.99 18.94 9.62
CA ARG A 168 -16.73 18.19 9.55
C ARG A 168 -15.95 18.52 8.29
N THR A 169 -14.63 18.34 8.32
CA THR A 169 -13.82 18.37 7.10
C THR A 169 -13.98 17.05 6.35
N VAL A 170 -13.73 17.04 5.03
CA VAL A 170 -13.72 15.81 4.23
C VAL A 170 -12.79 14.77 4.86
N ALA A 171 -11.59 15.17 5.28
CA ALA A 171 -10.65 14.28 5.98
C ALA A 171 -11.29 13.64 7.23
N GLN A 172 -11.96 14.41 8.08
CA GLN A 172 -12.61 13.88 9.27
C GLN A 172 -13.76 12.93 8.92
N THR A 173 -14.56 13.23 7.90
CA THR A 173 -15.64 12.31 7.48
C THR A 173 -15.10 10.96 7.00
N ILE A 174 -13.91 10.93 6.38
CA ILE A 174 -13.25 9.68 5.99
C ILE A 174 -12.77 8.90 7.22
N VAL A 175 -12.16 9.58 8.19
CA VAL A 175 -11.71 8.94 9.44
C VAL A 175 -12.89 8.34 10.21
N ASP A 176 -13.99 9.08 10.33
CA ASP A 176 -15.19 8.60 11.02
C ASP A 176 -15.77 7.35 10.32
N ALA A 177 -15.91 7.40 8.99
CA ALA A 177 -16.42 6.27 8.22
C ALA A 177 -15.50 5.05 8.28
N ALA A 178 -14.17 5.24 8.33
CA ALA A 178 -13.21 4.17 8.54
C ALA A 178 -13.35 3.55 9.94
N ALA A 179 -13.56 4.36 10.97
CA ALA A 179 -13.76 3.87 12.33
C ALA A 179 -15.06 3.05 12.48
N GLU A 180 -16.13 3.41 11.77
CA GLU A 180 -17.40 2.67 11.79
C GLU A 180 -17.28 1.23 11.23
N VAL A 181 -16.37 0.99 10.29
CA VAL A 181 -16.18 -0.32 9.66
C VAL A 181 -15.00 -1.13 10.21
N ASN A 182 -14.15 -0.50 11.03
CA ASN A 182 -12.95 -1.13 11.60
C ASN A 182 -13.28 -1.74 12.97
N THR A 183 -13.98 -2.88 12.95
CA THR A 183 -14.44 -3.65 14.12
C THR A 183 -13.55 -4.83 14.44
#